data_AF-A0A8X7NMK1-F1
#
_entry.id   AF-A0A8X7NMK1-F1
#
_cell.length_a   1.000
_cell.length_b   1.000
_cell.length_c   1.000
_cell.angle_alpha   90.00
_cell.angle_beta   90.00
_cell.angle_gamma   90.00
#
_symmetry.space_group_name_H-M   'P 1'
#
loop_
_entity.id
_entity.type
_entity.pdbx_description
1 polymer ?
#
loop_
_entity_poly.entity_id
_entity_poly.type
_entity_poly.pdbx_seq_one_letter_code
_entity_poly.pdbx_strand_id
1 'polypeptide(L)'
;MFRSLIRPFNAQRSTLLKPSNAPVTLPMRSFSQSIVNYKTNTSTYTKENVHDLKTFLTLIGRNCVEHLDLFEGDLNKFIETPSKKMKDMGIDTRTRRYMLRWKHKFVNDLEPLREHKRGVKKNGGERKAKTVKAKRRALQRLEDKEKFSQEEMDAEHRGERLF
;
A
#
# COMPACT_ATOMS: atom_id res chain seq x y z
N MET A 1 53.85 -9.16 -21.76
CA MET A 1 54.24 -10.04 -20.65
C MET A 1 53.41 -9.69 -19.42
N PHE A 2 52.32 -10.43 -19.17
CA PHE A 2 51.43 -10.21 -18.02
C PHE A 2 51.97 -10.94 -16.79
N ARG A 3 52.37 -10.22 -15.73
CA ARG A 3 52.70 -10.83 -14.43
C ARG A 3 51.41 -10.97 -13.61
N SER A 4 50.92 -12.21 -13.49
CA SER A 4 49.86 -12.60 -12.56
C SER A 4 50.37 -12.56 -11.11
N LEU A 5 49.87 -11.63 -10.30
CA LEU A 5 50.09 -11.62 -8.85
C LEU A 5 49.08 -12.56 -8.19
N ILE A 6 49.45 -13.84 -8.06
CA ILE A 6 48.75 -14.80 -7.21
C ILE A 6 49.20 -14.53 -5.77
N ARG A 7 48.29 -14.06 -4.91
CA ARG A 7 48.54 -13.95 -3.47
C ARG A 7 48.41 -15.34 -2.84
N PRO A 8 49.38 -15.82 -2.04
CA PRO A 8 49.23 -17.09 -1.33
C PRO A 8 48.21 -16.94 -0.19
N PHE A 9 47.23 -17.83 -0.17
CA PHE A 9 46.26 -17.99 0.91
C PHE A 9 46.98 -18.62 2.12
N ASN A 10 47.31 -17.80 3.12
CA ASN A 10 47.95 -18.27 4.35
C ASN A 10 46.88 -18.83 5.30
N ALA A 11 46.69 -20.14 5.27
CA ALA A 11 45.76 -20.87 6.11
C ALA A 11 46.43 -21.33 7.42
N GLN A 12 46.72 -20.41 8.34
CA GLN A 12 47.00 -20.78 9.74
C GLN A 12 46.45 -19.75 10.73
N ARG A 13 45.31 -20.11 11.33
CA ARG A 13 44.92 -19.66 12.68
C ARG A 13 43.86 -20.62 13.24
N SER A 14 44.30 -21.73 13.81
CA SER A 14 43.50 -22.53 14.74
C SER A 14 43.71 -21.96 16.14
N THR A 15 42.88 -21.01 16.56
CA THR A 15 42.79 -20.64 17.97
C THR A 15 41.88 -21.65 18.67
N LEU A 16 42.47 -22.61 19.36
CA LEU A 16 41.75 -23.48 20.29
C LEU A 16 41.21 -22.61 21.43
N LEU A 17 39.92 -22.27 21.38
CA LEU A 17 39.22 -21.65 22.49
C LEU A 17 39.00 -22.73 23.57
N LYS A 18 39.61 -22.54 24.73
CA LYS A 18 39.41 -23.39 25.91
C LYS A 18 37.97 -23.21 26.41
N PRO A 19 37.15 -24.27 26.52
CA PRO A 19 35.80 -24.11 27.07
C PRO A 19 35.89 -23.81 28.56
N SER A 20 35.42 -22.63 28.98
CA SER A 20 35.18 -22.32 30.39
C SER A 20 33.84 -22.90 30.80
N ASN A 21 33.83 -23.85 31.75
CA ASN A 21 32.61 -24.43 32.32
C ASN A 21 31.93 -23.50 33.35
N ALA A 22 31.87 -22.19 33.07
CA ALA A 22 31.12 -21.27 33.93
C ALA A 22 29.64 -21.33 33.54
N PRO A 23 28.70 -21.58 34.47
CA PRO A 23 27.28 -21.49 34.17
C PRO A 23 26.94 -20.05 33.84
N VAL A 24 26.61 -19.78 32.56
CA VAL A 24 26.08 -18.49 32.12
C VAL A 24 24.65 -18.39 32.64
N THR A 25 24.46 -17.74 33.79
CA THR A 25 23.13 -17.38 34.29
C THR A 25 22.57 -16.26 33.42
N LEU A 26 21.86 -16.63 32.35
CA LEU A 26 21.09 -15.68 31.57
C LEU A 26 19.95 -15.16 32.44
N PRO A 27 19.81 -13.84 32.68
CA PRO A 27 18.66 -13.31 33.40
C PRO A 27 17.40 -13.63 32.60
N MET A 28 16.47 -14.39 33.20
CA MET A 28 15.17 -14.61 32.59
C MET A 28 14.48 -13.26 32.43
N ARG A 29 14.24 -12.84 31.18
CA ARG A 29 13.44 -11.64 30.91
C ARG A 29 12.02 -11.89 31.38
N SER A 30 11.62 -11.27 32.49
CA SER A 30 10.22 -11.18 32.88
C SER A 30 9.44 -10.44 31.79
N PHE A 31 8.39 -11.06 31.27
CA PHE A 31 7.49 -10.40 30.32
C PHE A 31 6.82 -9.20 31.00
N SER A 32 6.79 -8.05 30.32
CA SER A 32 6.12 -6.85 30.80
C SER A 32 4.61 -7.09 30.91
N GLN A 33 4.05 -6.97 32.11
CA GLN A 33 2.60 -7.07 32.37
C GLN A 33 1.92 -5.70 32.31
N SER A 34 2.26 -4.85 31.33
CA SER A 34 1.55 -3.57 31.19
C SER A 34 0.07 -3.83 30.92
N ILE A 35 -0.81 -3.24 31.74
CA ILE A 35 -2.25 -3.31 31.54
C ILE A 35 -2.56 -2.86 30.11
N VAL A 36 -3.25 -3.72 29.36
CA VAL A 36 -3.67 -3.39 28.00
C VAL A 36 -4.73 -2.31 28.09
N ASN A 37 -4.34 -1.07 27.79
CA ASN A 37 -5.26 0.04 27.78
C ASN A 37 -6.03 0.04 26.46
N TYR A 38 -7.25 -0.48 26.46
CA TYR A 38 -8.13 -0.44 25.31
C TYR A 38 -8.56 1.01 25.08
N LYS A 39 -8.01 1.66 24.04
CA LYS A 39 -8.43 3.01 23.65
C LYS A 39 -9.92 2.96 23.28
N THR A 40 -10.73 3.82 23.91
CA THR A 40 -12.09 4.05 23.45
C THR A 40 -12.06 4.76 22.09
N ASN A 41 -12.93 4.34 21.18
CA ASN A 41 -12.95 4.82 19.81
C ASN A 41 -13.84 6.06 19.71
N THR A 42 -13.25 7.25 19.81
CA THR A 42 -13.96 8.55 19.70
C THR A 42 -14.17 9.00 18.25
N SER A 43 -14.09 8.09 17.25
CA SER A 43 -14.27 8.49 15.86
C SER A 43 -15.74 8.75 15.52
N THR A 44 -16.00 9.69 14.62
CA THR A 44 -17.33 9.98 14.06
C THR A 44 -17.84 8.88 13.11
N TYR A 45 -17.06 7.80 12.94
CA TYR A 45 -17.29 6.74 11.95
C TYR A 45 -17.72 5.41 12.60
N THR A 46 -18.42 5.51 13.73
CA THR A 46 -19.03 4.40 14.46
C THR A 46 -20.45 4.13 13.96
N LYS A 47 -21.00 2.96 14.30
CA LYS A 47 -22.38 2.56 14.00
C LYS A 47 -23.41 3.57 14.50
N GLU A 48 -23.15 4.18 15.65
CA GLU A 48 -24.02 5.21 16.24
C GLU A 48 -24.22 6.43 15.35
N ASN A 49 -23.26 6.76 14.48
CA ASN A 49 -23.29 7.97 13.66
C ASN A 49 -23.68 7.72 12.19
N VAL A 50 -23.74 6.45 11.76
CA VAL A 50 -23.93 6.09 10.34
C VAL A 50 -25.22 5.32 10.17
N HIS A 51 -26.26 6.01 9.69
CA HIS A 51 -27.59 5.45 9.48
C HIS A 51 -27.95 5.23 8.00
N ASP A 52 -27.26 5.91 7.07
CA ASP A 52 -27.53 5.80 5.64
C ASP A 52 -26.57 4.81 4.94
N LEU A 53 -27.06 4.11 3.92
CA LEU A 53 -26.21 3.22 3.13
C LEU A 53 -25.16 4.00 2.33
N LYS A 54 -25.55 5.16 1.79
CA LYS A 54 -24.68 6.01 0.98
C LYS A 54 -23.45 6.45 1.77
N THR A 55 -23.64 6.89 3.01
CA THR A 55 -22.55 7.32 3.89
C THR A 55 -21.67 6.13 4.25
N PHE A 56 -22.26 4.99 4.61
CA PHE A 56 -21.54 3.74 4.88
C PHE A 56 -20.62 3.32 3.72
N LEU A 57 -21.17 3.20 2.50
CA LEU A 57 -20.42 2.77 1.31
C LEU A 57 -19.32 3.76 0.92
N THR A 58 -19.53 5.05 1.17
CA THR A 58 -18.53 6.10 0.95
C THR A 58 -17.35 5.96 1.92
N LEU A 59 -17.63 5.74 3.21
CA LEU A 59 -16.61 5.62 4.26
C LEU A 59 -15.71 4.40 4.09
N ILE A 60 -16.27 3.25 3.69
CA ILE A 60 -15.48 2.04 3.43
C ILE A 60 -14.67 2.13 2.12
N GLY A 61 -14.98 3.06 1.22
CA GLY A 61 -14.23 3.34 -0.01
C GLY A 61 -14.26 2.22 -1.06
N ARG A 62 -13.17 2.06 -1.83
CA ARG A 62 -13.04 1.06 -2.92
C ARG A 62 -14.16 1.08 -3.98
N ASN A 63 -14.69 2.27 -4.29
CA ASN A 63 -15.79 2.50 -5.23
C ASN A 63 -17.07 1.69 -4.89
N CYS A 64 -17.32 1.37 -3.63
CA CYS A 64 -18.52 0.60 -3.25
C CYS A 64 -19.83 1.39 -3.45
N VAL A 65 -19.75 2.73 -3.62
CA VAL A 65 -20.89 3.62 -3.86
C VAL A 65 -21.65 3.28 -5.15
N GLU A 66 -20.99 2.69 -6.14
CA GLU A 66 -21.60 2.25 -7.41
C GLU A 66 -22.72 1.21 -7.21
N HIS A 67 -22.71 0.49 -6.08
CA HIS A 67 -23.70 -0.55 -5.77
C HIS A 67 -24.87 -0.05 -4.92
N LEU A 68 -25.03 1.26 -4.72
CA LEU A 68 -26.10 1.84 -3.90
C LEU A 68 -27.49 1.47 -4.45
N ASP A 69 -27.68 1.64 -5.77
CA ASP A 69 -28.97 1.45 -6.43
C ASP A 69 -29.48 0.01 -6.32
N LEU A 70 -28.57 -0.96 -6.21
CA LEU A 70 -28.90 -2.39 -6.05
C LEU A 70 -29.57 -2.72 -4.70
N PHE A 71 -29.39 -1.85 -3.70
CA PHE A 71 -29.95 -2.00 -2.36
C PHE A 71 -31.00 -0.92 -2.06
N GLU A 72 -31.48 -0.20 -3.07
CA GLU A 72 -32.50 0.86 -2.92
C GLU A 72 -32.05 1.99 -1.97
N GLY A 73 -30.73 2.13 -1.74
CA GLY A 73 -30.19 3.10 -0.78
C GLY A 73 -30.43 2.76 0.71
N ASP A 74 -31.02 1.60 1.02
CA ASP A 74 -31.35 1.21 2.40
C ASP A 74 -30.24 0.39 3.06
N LEU A 75 -29.83 0.83 4.25
CA LEU A 75 -28.77 0.19 5.03
C LEU A 75 -29.25 -1.14 5.63
N ASN A 76 -30.51 -1.24 6.05
CA ASN A 76 -31.04 -2.46 6.65
C ASN A 76 -31.12 -3.58 5.61
N LYS A 77 -31.63 -3.26 4.41
CA LYS A 77 -31.59 -4.16 3.25
C LYS A 77 -30.20 -4.70 2.97
N PHE A 78 -29.18 -3.84 2.98
CA PHE A 78 -27.79 -4.27 2.79
C PHE A 78 -27.28 -5.20 3.90
N ILE A 79 -27.61 -4.92 5.16
CA ILE A 79 -27.21 -5.73 6.32
C ILE A 79 -27.82 -7.14 6.24
N GLU A 80 -29.10 -7.23 5.88
CA GLU A 80 -29.82 -8.50 5.74
C GLU A 80 -29.32 -9.34 4.56
N THR A 81 -28.91 -8.68 3.47
CA THR A 81 -28.59 -9.38 2.22
C THR A 81 -27.39 -10.36 2.39
N PRO A 82 -27.57 -11.66 2.07
CA PRO A 82 -26.49 -12.64 2.13
C PRO A 82 -25.63 -12.65 0.86
N SER A 83 -24.47 -13.30 0.94
CA SER A 83 -23.50 -13.41 -0.16
C SER A 83 -24.09 -13.96 -1.47
N LYS A 84 -25.07 -14.88 -1.41
CA LYS A 84 -25.71 -15.47 -2.60
C LYS A 84 -26.52 -14.43 -3.38
N LYS A 85 -27.36 -13.66 -2.68
CA LYS A 85 -28.17 -12.58 -3.29
C LYS A 85 -27.30 -11.49 -3.92
N MET A 86 -26.21 -11.09 -3.25
CA MET A 86 -25.24 -10.15 -3.83
C MET A 86 -24.56 -10.68 -5.09
N LYS A 87 -24.40 -12.02 -5.22
CA LYS A 87 -23.89 -12.64 -6.47
C LYS A 87 -24.90 -12.49 -7.59
N ASP A 88 -26.17 -12.77 -7.28
CA ASP A 88 -27.27 -12.75 -8.24
C ASP A 88 -27.54 -11.32 -8.74
N MET A 89 -27.30 -10.30 -7.89
CA MET A 89 -27.30 -8.87 -8.24
C MET A 89 -26.13 -8.43 -9.14
N GLY A 90 -25.15 -9.31 -9.43
CA GLY A 90 -24.03 -9.02 -10.31
C GLY A 90 -22.81 -8.35 -9.66
N ILE A 91 -22.72 -8.32 -8.32
CA ILE A 91 -21.57 -7.71 -7.63
C ILE A 91 -20.33 -8.62 -7.74
N ASP A 92 -19.19 -8.05 -8.17
CA ASP A 92 -17.92 -8.78 -8.27
C ASP A 92 -17.53 -9.45 -6.94
N THR A 93 -16.94 -10.64 -7.05
CA THR A 93 -16.49 -11.45 -5.92
C THR A 93 -15.55 -10.71 -4.96
N ARG A 94 -14.70 -9.81 -5.46
CA ARG A 94 -13.75 -9.07 -4.62
C ARG A 94 -14.44 -7.97 -3.84
N THR A 95 -15.33 -7.21 -4.50
CA THR A 95 -16.11 -6.14 -3.87
C THR A 95 -17.09 -6.73 -2.85
N ARG A 96 -17.80 -7.80 -3.20
CA ARG A 96 -18.70 -8.53 -2.30
C ARG A 96 -18.02 -9.04 -1.03
N ARG A 97 -16.85 -9.69 -1.14
CA ARG A 97 -16.07 -10.13 0.03
C ARG A 97 -15.67 -8.97 0.93
N TYR A 98 -15.33 -7.83 0.33
CA TYR A 98 -14.97 -6.64 1.06
C TYR A 98 -16.15 -6.03 1.82
N MET A 99 -17.30 -5.89 1.15
CA MET A 99 -18.54 -5.40 1.74
C MET A 99 -19.01 -6.29 2.88
N LEU A 100 -19.00 -7.62 2.71
CA LEU A 100 -19.37 -8.56 3.77
C LEU A 100 -18.44 -8.50 4.98
N ARG A 101 -17.13 -8.33 4.76
CA ARG A 101 -16.17 -8.12 5.86
C ARG A 101 -16.48 -6.86 6.64
N TRP A 102 -16.83 -5.76 5.95
CA TRP A 102 -17.20 -4.52 6.62
C TRP A 102 -18.57 -4.56 7.27
N LYS A 103 -19.55 -5.22 6.66
CA LYS A 103 -20.85 -5.54 7.24
C LYS A 103 -20.68 -6.23 8.59
N HIS A 104 -19.85 -7.27 8.66
CA HIS A 104 -19.55 -7.97 9.91
C HIS A 104 -18.89 -7.04 10.95
N LYS A 105 -17.92 -6.22 10.54
CA LYS A 105 -17.27 -5.27 11.47
C LYS A 105 -18.21 -4.20 11.99
N PHE A 106 -19.12 -3.74 11.15
CA PHE A 106 -20.13 -2.72 11.47
C PHE A 106 -21.17 -3.25 12.44
N VAL A 107 -21.71 -4.45 12.21
CA VAL A 107 -22.72 -5.05 13.11
C VAL A 107 -22.15 -5.32 14.50
N ASN A 108 -20.90 -5.78 14.58
CA ASN A 108 -20.22 -6.15 15.82
C ASN A 108 -19.38 -5.01 16.43
N ASP A 109 -19.45 -3.79 15.88
CA ASP A 109 -18.75 -2.62 16.42
C ASP A 109 -17.23 -2.80 16.64
N LEU A 110 -16.59 -3.61 15.79
CA LEU A 110 -15.19 -4.03 15.98
C LEU A 110 -14.15 -2.96 15.61
N GLU A 111 -14.45 -2.16 14.59
CA GLU A 111 -13.53 -1.18 14.04
C GLU A 111 -14.30 0.03 13.48
N PRO A 112 -13.73 1.24 13.56
CA PRO A 112 -14.32 2.40 12.91
C PRO A 112 -14.27 2.25 11.38
N LEU A 113 -15.32 2.74 10.72
CA LEU A 113 -15.42 2.72 9.26
C LEU A 113 -14.30 3.56 8.65
N ARG A 114 -13.52 2.93 7.77
CA ARG A 114 -12.44 3.58 7.01
C ARG A 114 -12.11 2.76 5.78
N GLU A 115 -11.51 3.37 4.78
CA GLU A 115 -11.04 2.62 3.63
C GLU A 115 -9.77 1.83 3.97
N HIS A 116 -9.81 0.51 3.77
CA HIS A 116 -8.59 -0.28 3.71
C HIS A 116 -8.02 -0.20 2.29
N LYS A 117 -7.08 0.71 2.02
CA LYS A 117 -6.52 0.89 0.68
C LYS A 117 -5.82 -0.37 0.15
N ARG A 118 -5.87 -0.58 -1.16
CA ARG A 118 -5.15 -1.67 -1.83
C ARG A 118 -3.70 -1.24 -2.06
N GLY A 119 -2.76 -2.17 -1.92
CA GLY A 119 -1.36 -1.92 -2.28
C GLY A 119 -1.21 -1.69 -3.78
N VAL A 120 -0.54 -0.60 -4.16
CA VAL A 120 -0.26 -0.25 -5.56
C VAL A 120 1.24 -0.42 -5.83
N LYS A 121 1.59 -0.93 -7.01
CA LYS A 121 2.98 -1.12 -7.41
C LYS A 121 3.60 0.21 -7.85
N LYS A 122 4.60 0.69 -7.13
CA LYS A 122 5.38 1.87 -7.54
C LYS A 122 6.27 1.54 -8.74
N ASN A 123 6.21 2.36 -9.80
CA ASN A 123 7.04 2.19 -11.02
C ASN A 123 7.01 0.77 -11.63
N GLY A 124 5.86 0.10 -11.62
CA GLY A 124 5.72 -1.26 -12.18
C GLY A 124 6.23 -2.39 -11.26
N GLY A 125 6.63 -2.07 -10.03
CA GLY A 125 7.19 -3.02 -9.06
C GLY A 125 8.71 -3.16 -9.18
N GLU A 126 9.31 -3.91 -8.25
CA GLU A 126 10.77 -4.00 -8.08
C GLU A 126 11.50 -4.37 -9.38
N ARG A 127 11.09 -5.47 -10.02
CA ARG A 127 11.75 -5.99 -11.24
C ARG A 127 11.70 -5.04 -12.44
N LYS A 128 10.60 -4.29 -12.60
CA LYS A 128 10.40 -3.38 -13.76
C LYS A 128 10.79 -1.93 -13.47
N ALA A 129 11.10 -1.59 -12.22
CA ALA A 129 11.33 -0.20 -11.80
C ALA A 129 12.44 0.49 -12.59
N LYS A 130 13.57 -0.20 -12.83
CA LYS A 130 14.71 0.37 -13.57
C LYS A 130 14.32 0.72 -15.01
N THR A 131 13.68 -0.22 -15.71
CA THR A 131 13.23 -0.04 -17.10
C THR A 131 12.20 1.08 -17.22
N VAL A 132 11.20 1.09 -16.33
CA VAL A 132 10.15 2.14 -16.33
C VAL A 132 10.76 3.52 -16.09
N LYS A 133 11.68 3.64 -15.13
CA LYS A 133 12.38 4.91 -14.84
C LYS A 133 13.25 5.36 -16.02
N ALA A 134 13.98 4.44 -16.65
CA ALA A 134 14.83 4.74 -17.80
C ALA A 134 14.01 5.25 -18.99
N LYS A 135 12.92 4.56 -19.34
CA LYS A 135 12.00 4.99 -20.41
C LYS A 135 11.42 6.38 -20.14
N ARG A 136 10.96 6.64 -18.92
CA ARG A 136 10.43 7.95 -18.53
C ARG A 136 11.47 9.07 -18.68
N ARG A 137 12.71 8.83 -18.23
CA ARG A 137 13.80 9.80 -18.38
C ARG A 137 14.19 10.02 -19.84
N ALA A 138 14.13 8.98 -20.68
CA ALA A 138 14.42 9.13 -22.11
C ALA A 138 13.36 9.99 -22.81
N LEU A 139 12.07 9.77 -22.52
CA LEU A 139 10.98 10.60 -23.05
C LEU A 139 11.11 12.06 -22.63
N GLN A 140 11.36 12.30 -21.33
CA GLN A 140 11.54 13.65 -20.81
C GLN A 140 12.67 14.41 -21.54
N ARG A 141 13.79 13.75 -21.84
CA ARG A 141 14.89 14.39 -22.58
C ARG A 141 14.54 14.71 -24.03
N LEU A 142 13.67 13.92 -24.67
CA LEU A 142 13.19 14.22 -26.02
C LEU A 142 12.24 15.42 -25.98
N GLU A 143 11.30 15.44 -25.03
CA GLU A 143 10.38 16.56 -24.80
C GLU A 143 11.15 17.86 -24.50
N ASP A 144 12.17 17.82 -23.64
CA ASP A 144 13.00 18.98 -23.32
C ASP A 144 13.72 19.51 -24.57
N LYS A 145 14.19 18.61 -25.45
CA LYS A 145 14.86 18.97 -26.70
C LYS A 145 13.89 19.59 -27.71
N GLU A 146 12.70 19.01 -27.86
CA GLU A 146 11.64 19.54 -28.73
C GLU A 146 11.19 20.93 -28.24
N LYS A 147 11.00 21.08 -26.93
CA LYS A 147 10.63 22.37 -26.32
C LYS A 147 11.70 23.44 -26.56
N PHE A 148 12.97 23.10 -26.37
CA PHE A 148 14.07 24.02 -26.65
C PHE A 148 14.10 24.43 -28.13
N SER A 149 13.94 23.46 -29.04
CA SER A 149 13.87 23.75 -30.48
C SER A 149 12.68 24.65 -30.81
N GLN A 150 11.53 24.43 -30.19
CA GLN A 150 10.34 25.26 -30.38
C GLN A 150 10.57 26.68 -29.85
N GLU A 151 11.18 26.82 -28.67
CA GLU A 151 11.54 28.13 -28.09
C GLU A 151 12.51 28.91 -28.98
N GLU A 152 13.47 28.22 -29.60
CA GLU A 152 14.41 28.82 -30.55
C GLU A 152 13.68 29.31 -31.81
N MET A 153 12.81 28.49 -32.40
CA MET A 153 11.96 28.89 -33.54
C MET A 153 11.05 30.06 -33.18
N ASP A 154 10.44 30.06 -32.00
CA ASP A 154 9.58 31.14 -31.53
C ASP A 154 10.38 32.44 -31.34
N ALA A 155 11.62 32.37 -30.84
CA ALA A 155 12.51 33.53 -30.69
C ALA A 155 12.97 34.11 -32.03
N GLU A 156 13.20 33.26 -33.04
CA GLU A 156 13.43 33.70 -34.42
C GLU A 156 12.21 34.46 -34.97
N HIS A 157 11.01 33.90 -34.81
CA HIS A 157 9.78 34.53 -35.26
C HIS A 157 9.52 35.89 -34.57
N ARG A 158 9.94 36.04 -33.31
CA ARG A 158 9.89 37.33 -32.60
C ARG A 158 11.01 38.31 -32.99
N GLY A 159 12.02 37.86 -33.73
CA GLY A 159 13.18 38.69 -34.11
C GLY A 159 14.15 39.00 -32.95
N GLU A 160 14.07 38.25 -31.86
CA GLU A 160 14.86 38.46 -30.63
C GLU A 160 16.13 37.58 -30.58
N ARG A 161 16.35 36.73 -31.59
CA ARG A 161 17.52 35.85 -31.67
C ARG A 161 18.77 36.68 -31.97
N LEU A 162 19.56 36.97 -30.93
CA LEU A 162 20.90 37.52 -31.09
C LEU A 162 21.82 36.43 -31.64
N PHE A 163 22.35 36.66 -32.85
CA PHE A 163 23.36 35.82 -33.50
C PHE A 163 24.72 35.93 -32.81
#